data_AF-A0A5J6XJW0-F1
#
_entry.id   AF-A0A5J6XJW0-F1
#
_cell.length_a   1.000
_cell.length_b   1.000
_cell.length_c   1.000
_cell.angle_alpha   90.00
_cell.angle_beta   90.00
_cell.angle_gamma   90.00
#
_symmetry.space_group_name_H-M   'P 1'
#
loop_
_entity.id
_entity.type
_entity.pdbx_description
1 polymer ?
#
loop_
_entity_poly.entity_id
_entity_poly.type
_entity_poly.pdbx_seq_one_letter_code
_entity_poly.pdbx_strand_id
1 'polypeptide(L)' 'MLGVLLTEKEGMELEFLIKREMDEIRTDERIKIHHPIVQRAIEERYKLLLKLLIRIAPKSEYLRYLNTPIKTENNFDKKC' A
#
# COMPACT_ATOMS: atom_id res chain seq x y z
N MET A 1 12.25 -11.92 14.04
CA MET A 1 10.86 -11.69 13.58
C MET A 1 10.01 -11.55 14.83
N LEU A 2 9.27 -10.45 14.99
CA LEU A 2 8.33 -10.27 16.11
C LEU A 2 6.98 -10.83 15.68
N GLY A 3 6.42 -11.75 16.46
CA GLY A 3 5.04 -12.24 16.29
C GLY A 3 4.06 -11.34 17.03
N VAL A 4 2.82 -11.26 16.56
CA VAL A 4 1.72 -10.56 17.23
C VAL A 4 0.67 -11.59 17.56
N LEU A 5 0.20 -11.61 18.82
CA LEU A 5 -0.92 -12.44 19.24
C LEU A 5 -2.20 -11.64 19.02
N LEU A 6 -3.01 -12.05 18.04
CA LEU A 6 -4.29 -11.43 17.72
C LEU A 6 -5.40 -12.47 17.85
N THR A 7 -6.54 -12.04 18.36
CA THR A 7 -7.79 -12.79 18.20
C THR A 7 -8.23 -12.76 16.73
N GLU A 8 -9.11 -13.69 16.35
CA GLU A 8 -9.66 -13.72 14.98
C GLU A 8 -10.32 -12.38 14.60
N LYS A 9 -11.06 -11.77 15.53
CA LYS A 9 -11.73 -10.49 15.32
C LYS A 9 -10.72 -9.36 15.09
N GLU A 10 -9.69 -9.26 15.91
CA GLU A 10 -8.63 -8.26 15.74
C GLU A 10 -7.87 -8.46 14.43
N GLY A 11 -7.63 -9.71 14.02
CA GLY A 11 -7.04 -10.04 12.72
C GLY A 11 -7.87 -9.54 11.54
N MET A 12 -9.19 -9.77 11.57
CA MET A 12 -10.12 -9.29 10.54
C MET A 12 -10.20 -7.76 10.49
N GLU A 13 -10.24 -7.10 11.65
CA GLU A 13 -10.24 -5.63 11.72
C GLU A 13 -8.94 -5.05 11.20
N LEU A 14 -7.80 -5.64 11.54
CA LEU A 14 -6.50 -5.21 11.06
C LEU A 14 -6.36 -5.40 9.54
N GLU A 15 -6.82 -6.54 9.01
CA GLU A 15 -6.91 -6.79 7.58
C GLU A 15 -7.76 -5.73 6.87
N PHE A 16 -8.92 -5.40 7.44
CA PHE A 16 -9.81 -4.37 6.90
C PHE A 16 -9.14 -2.98 6.88
N LEU A 17 -8.50 -2.58 7.98
CA LEU A 17 -7.82 -1.30 8.09
C LEU A 17 -6.66 -1.16 7.08
N ILE A 18 -5.86 -2.22 6.92
CA ILE A 18 -4.74 -2.21 5.97
C ILE A 18 -5.26 -2.07 4.53
N LYS A 19 -6.27 -2.85 4.14
CA LYS A 19 -6.88 -2.76 2.81
C LYS A 19 -7.41 -1.36 2.53
N ARG A 20 -8.14 -0.79 3.49
CA ARG A 20 -8.69 0.57 3.39
C ARG A 20 -7.59 1.61 3.16
N GLU A 21 -6.53 1.58 3.97
CA GLU A 21 -5.40 2.51 3.82
C GLU A 21 -4.73 2.36 2.44
N MET A 22 -4.54 1.14 1.95
CA MET A 22 -3.98 0.90 0.61
C MET A 22 -4.89 1.42 -0.50
N ASP A 23 -6.20 1.33 -0.33
CA ASP A 23 -7.19 1.87 -1.26
C ASP A 23 -7.25 3.41 -1.22
N GLU A 24 -7.12 4.02 -0.04
CA GLU A 24 -6.99 5.47 0.12
C GLU A 24 -5.71 5.98 -0.58
N ILE A 25 -4.55 5.35 -0.33
CA ILE A 25 -3.29 5.71 -1.02
C ILE A 25 -3.43 5.60 -2.54
N ARG A 26 -4.16 4.61 -3.04
CA ARG A 26 -4.37 4.41 -4.47
C ARG A 26 -5.26 5.49 -5.09
N THR A 27 -6.22 6.00 -4.33
CA THR A 27 -7.26 6.93 -4.82
C THR A 27 -6.95 8.39 -4.49
N ASP A 28 -6.03 8.68 -3.56
CA ASP A 28 -5.75 10.05 -3.12
C ASP A 28 -5.11 10.88 -4.24
N GLU A 29 -5.87 11.86 -4.72
CA GLU A 29 -5.44 12.75 -5.79
C GLU A 29 -4.39 13.77 -5.34
N ARG A 30 -4.25 14.00 -4.02
CA ARG A 30 -3.24 14.91 -3.45
C ARG A 30 -1.82 14.34 -3.57
N ILE A 31 -1.72 13.02 -3.68
CA ILE A 31 -0.45 12.31 -3.94
C ILE A 31 0.10 12.63 -5.34
N LYS A 32 -0.74 13.11 -6.25
CA LYS A 32 -0.32 13.54 -7.60
C LYS A 32 0.57 14.79 -7.56
N ILE A 33 0.72 15.46 -6.41
CA ILE A 33 1.69 16.55 -6.25
C ILE A 33 3.10 15.98 -6.47
N HIS A 34 3.70 16.35 -7.61
CA HIS A 34 4.92 15.81 -8.21
C HIS A 34 6.22 16.12 -7.44
N HIS A 35 6.23 16.03 -6.11
CA HIS A 35 7.47 16.09 -5.36
C HIS A 35 8.06 14.67 -5.25
N PRO A 36 9.25 14.38 -5.81
CA PRO A 36 9.81 13.02 -5.86
C PRO A 36 9.95 12.36 -4.48
N ILE A 37 10.25 13.15 -3.44
CA ILE A 37 10.34 12.67 -2.05
C ILE A 37 8.99 12.13 -1.55
N VAL A 38 7.88 12.81 -1.88
CA VAL A 38 6.54 12.42 -1.45
C VAL A 38 6.13 11.12 -2.14
N GLN A 39 6.39 11.00 -3.45
CA GLN A 39 6.13 9.77 -4.20
C GLN A 39 6.88 8.57 -3.62
N ARG A 40 8.18 8.73 -3.34
CA ARG A 40 8.99 7.67 -2.73
C ARG A 40 8.45 7.25 -1.36
N ALA A 41 8.10 8.20 -0.50
CA ALA A 41 7.56 7.90 0.83
C ALA A 41 6.24 7.11 0.75
N ILE A 42 5.41 7.42 -0.24
CA ILE A 42 4.12 6.75 -0.47
C ILE A 42 4.32 5.33 -1.01
N GLU A 43 5.24 5.14 -1.94
CA GLU A 43 5.62 3.81 -2.41
C GLU A 43 6.18 2.94 -1.27
N GLU A 44 7.02 3.52 -0.41
CA GLU A 44 7.58 2.82 0.75
C GLU A 44 6.47 2.45 1.76
N ARG A 45 5.53 3.37 2.04
CA ARG A 45 4.36 3.09 2.88
C ARG A 45 3.50 1.97 2.31
N TYR A 46 3.19 2.01 1.00
CA TYR A 46 2.38 0.98 0.34
C TYR A 46 3.06 -0.40 0.38
N LYS A 47 4.38 -0.47 0.13
CA LYS A 47 5.16 -1.71 0.23
C LYS A 47 5.15 -2.26 1.65
N LEU A 48 5.18 -1.40 2.68
CA LEU A 48 5.11 -1.83 4.07
C LEU A 48 3.72 -2.38 4.42
N LEU A 49 2.65 -1.70 4.00
CA LEU A 49 1.27 -2.18 4.18
C LEU A 49 1.03 -3.52 3.49
N LEU A 50 1.52 -3.69 2.26
CA LEU A 50 1.41 -4.96 1.54
C LEU A 50 2.11 -6.11 2.27
N LYS A 51 3.31 -5.86 2.83
CA LYS A 51 4.03 -6.85 3.65
C LYS A 51 3.27 -7.23 4.91
N LEU A 52 2.55 -6.29 5.53
CA LEU A 52 1.68 -6.58 6.67
C LEU A 52 0.45 -7.38 6.24
N LEU A 53 -0.20 -6.99 5.13
CA LEU A 53 -1.37 -7.68 4.60
C LEU A 53 -1.08 -9.15 4.27
N ILE A 54 0.07 -9.44 3.65
CA ILE A 54 0.49 -10.82 3.32
C ILE A 54 0.60 -11.71 4.57
N ARG A 55 0.90 -11.12 5.74
CA ARG A 55 1.04 -11.89 7.00
C ARG A 55 -0.29 -12.23 7.65
N ILE A 56 -1.33 -11.43 7.40
CA ILE A 56 -2.60 -11.50 8.14
C ILE A 56 -3.71 -12.06 7.25
N ALA A 57 -3.69 -11.75 5.95
CA ALA A 57 -4.76 -12.06 5.02
C ALA A 57 -4.42 -13.28 4.13
N PRO A 58 -5.44 -14.05 3.71
CA PRO A 58 -5.26 -15.13 2.74
C PRO A 58 -4.85 -14.57 1.37
N LYS A 59 -4.27 -15.44 0.52
CA LYS A 59 -3.76 -15.05 -0.80
C LYS A 59 -4.79 -14.35 -1.69
N SER A 60 -6.04 -14.81 -1.67
CA SER A 60 -7.13 -14.20 -2.44
C SER A 60 -7.31 -12.71 -2.17
N GLU A 61 -6.99 -12.25 -0.97
CA GLU A 61 -7.26 -10.89 -0.53
C GLU A 61 -6.16 -9.90 -0.90
N TYR A 62 -4.90 -10.34 -0.95
CA TYR A 62 -3.78 -9.45 -1.28
C TYR A 62 -3.38 -9.44 -2.76
N LEU A 63 -3.84 -10.41 -3.57
CA LEU A 63 -3.45 -10.50 -4.98
C LEU A 63 -3.74 -9.21 -5.78
N ARG A 64 -4.85 -8.52 -5.48
CA ARG A 64 -5.21 -7.23 -6.12
C ARG A 64 -4.24 -6.08 -5.80
N TYR A 65 -3.39 -6.23 -4.80
CA TYR A 65 -2.43 -5.19 -4.37
C TYR A 65 -0.99 -5.50 -4.83
N LEU A 66 -0.71 -6.65 -5.45
CA LEU A 66 0.63 -7.01 -5.93
C LEU A 66 1.02 -6.32 -7.25
N ASN A 67 0.06 -6.15 -8.15
CA ASN A 67 0.31 -5.71 -9.54
C ASN A 67 -0.27 -4.34 -9.86
N THR A 68 -0.62 -3.56 -8.84
CA THR A 68 -1.25 -2.25 -9.05
C THR A 68 -0.19 -1.17 -9.00
N PRO A 69 0.26 -0.60 -10.14
CA PRO A 69 1.13 0.55 -10.13
C PRO A 69 0.39 1.71 -9.46
N ILE A 70 1.02 2.32 -8.45
CA ILE A 70 0.58 3.62 -7.96
C ILE A 70 0.74 4.55 -9.15
N LYS A 71 -0.37 5.17 -9.61
CA LYS A 71 -0.36 6.04 -10.79
C LYS A 71 0.50 7.27 -10.49
N THR A 72 1.78 7.20 -10.83
CA THR A 72 2.68 8.34 -10.88
C THR A 72 2.74 8.78 -12.34
N GLU A 73 2.18 9.94 -12.63
CA GLU A 73 2.37 10.57 -13.95
C GLU A 73 3.83 11.02 -14.05
N ASN A 74 4.68 10.15 -14.60
CA ASN A 74 6.08 10.45 -14.88
C ASN A 74 6.17 11.22 -16.20
N ASN A 75 6.35 12.53 -16.11
CA ASN A 75 6.62 13.42 -17.25
C ASN A 75 7.97 14.13 -17.14
N PHE A 76 8.99 13.46 -16.58
CA PHE A 76 10.34 14.04 -16.43
C PHE A 76 11.51 13.25 -17.05
N ASP A 77 11.26 12.13 -17.74
CA ASP A 77 12.33 11.40 -18.48
C ASP A 77 12.32 11.70 -19.99
N LYS A 78 12.26 12.99 -20.36
CA LYS A 78 12.59 13.47 -21.72
C LYS A 78 13.47 14.71 -21.67
N LYS A 79 14.67 14.56 -21.13
CA LYS A 79 15.82 15.43 -21.46
C LYS A 79 17.14 14.72 -21.07
N CYS A 80 17.54 13.79 -21.93
CA CYS A 80 18.94 13.52 -22.23
C CYS A 80 19.11 13.76 -23.73
#